data_AF-A0A2V6PRI8-F1
#
_entry.id   AF-A0A2V6PRI8-F1
#
_cell.length_a   1.000
_cell.length_b   1.000
_cell.length_c   1.000
_cell.angle_alpha   90.00
_cell.angle_beta   90.00
_cell.angle_gamma   90.00
#
_symmetry.space_group_name_H-M   'P 1'
#
loop_
_entity.id
_entity.type
_entity.pdbx_description
1 polymer ?
#
loop_
_entity_poly.entity_id
_entity_poly.type
_entity_poly.pdbx_seq_one_letter_code
_entity_poly.pdbx_strand_id
1 'polypeptide(L)'
;MNIIANLFKSSLGKKYIMAVTGAALFLFVVGHLLGNLQIFLGAETINRYGHFLQANKEILWPARLGLLAAVALHIWSAVKLSAENKEARPMPYADWNPTVASYASRTMLMSGLIVAVFVIYHLLHFTVQAKSINLTGQDFVAFQDAKGRHDVYRMMVTGFSHPLVSAFYILAMGLLCLHLSHGAGAMFQSLGWKNDVYGPSLDRFAKVAAWLIFLGYVSIPIAVLLGYGKEAVK
;
A
#
# COMPACT_ATOMS: atom_id res chain seq x y z
N MET A 1 28.74 -22.37 -7.38
CA MET A 1 28.17 -21.01 -7.46
C MET A 1 26.98 -20.94 -6.51
N ASN A 2 27.04 -20.17 -5.43
CA ASN A 2 25.96 -20.16 -4.41
C ASN A 2 24.84 -19.20 -4.83
N ILE A 3 23.79 -19.75 -5.43
CA ILE A 3 22.63 -19.00 -5.95
C ILE A 3 21.98 -18.16 -4.85
N ILE A 4 21.86 -18.69 -3.63
CA ILE A 4 21.26 -17.99 -2.49
C ILE A 4 22.12 -16.78 -2.11
N ALA A 5 23.44 -16.95 -2.00
CA ALA A 5 24.34 -15.84 -1.70
C ALA A 5 24.26 -14.73 -2.77
N ASN A 6 24.17 -15.12 -4.05
CA ASN A 6 24.08 -14.18 -5.15
C ASN A 6 22.75 -13.42 -5.18
N LEU A 7 21.64 -14.03 -4.73
CA LEU A 7 20.34 -13.38 -4.64
C LEU A 7 20.37 -12.15 -3.71
N PHE A 8 21.13 -12.21 -2.61
CA PHE A 8 21.20 -11.11 -1.63
C PHE A 8 22.39 -10.15 -1.87
N LYS A 9 23.50 -10.63 -2.43
CA LYS A 9 24.71 -9.81 -2.61
C LYS A 9 24.73 -9.04 -3.93
N SER A 10 24.20 -9.61 -5.02
CA SER A 10 24.25 -8.97 -6.33
C SER A 10 23.16 -7.90 -6.50
N SER A 11 23.45 -6.87 -7.30
CA SER A 11 22.47 -5.84 -7.68
C SER A 11 21.28 -6.45 -8.43
N LEU A 12 21.52 -7.45 -9.27
CA LEU A 12 20.47 -8.17 -9.99
C LEU A 12 19.55 -8.94 -9.04
N GLY A 13 20.12 -9.68 -8.08
CA GLY A 13 19.35 -10.40 -7.08
C GLY A 13 18.44 -9.50 -6.25
N LYS A 14 18.94 -8.34 -5.81
CA LYS A 14 18.14 -7.32 -5.11
C LYS A 14 17.00 -6.75 -5.97
N LYS A 15 17.21 -6.58 -7.28
CA LYS A 15 16.13 -6.17 -8.20
C LYS A 15 15.04 -7.23 -8.31
N TYR A 16 15.40 -8.51 -8.35
CA TYR A 16 14.42 -9.59 -8.33
C TYR A 16 13.64 -9.64 -7.02
N ILE A 17 14.33 -9.53 -5.86
CA ILE A 17 13.66 -9.46 -4.55
C ILE A 17 12.67 -8.29 -4.53
N MET A 18 13.10 -7.09 -4.95
CA MET A 18 12.23 -5.92 -5.03
C MET A 18 11.01 -6.14 -5.94
N ALA A 19 11.21 -6.76 -7.11
CA ALA A 19 10.13 -7.00 -8.06
C ALA A 19 9.11 -8.01 -7.54
N VAL A 20 9.57 -9.14 -6.99
CA VAL A 20 8.68 -10.19 -6.46
C VAL A 20 7.90 -9.68 -5.25
N THR A 21 8.58 -8.99 -4.32
CA THR A 21 7.91 -8.38 -3.17
C THR A 21 6.94 -7.28 -3.60
N GLY A 22 7.32 -6.45 -4.58
CA GLY A 22 6.44 -5.44 -5.16
C GLY A 22 5.18 -6.03 -5.80
N ALA A 23 5.30 -7.17 -6.50
CA ALA A 23 4.17 -7.89 -7.07
C ALA A 23 3.22 -8.39 -5.99
N ALA A 24 3.75 -9.01 -4.93
CA ALA A 24 2.96 -9.49 -3.80
C ALA A 24 2.22 -8.35 -3.10
N LEU A 25 2.90 -7.22 -2.86
CA LEU A 25 2.30 -6.03 -2.25
C LEU A 25 1.24 -5.40 -3.15
N PHE A 26 1.47 -5.34 -4.46
CA PHE A 26 0.48 -4.84 -5.42
C PHE A 26 -0.81 -5.68 -5.39
N LEU A 27 -0.67 -7.01 -5.46
CA LEU A 27 -1.81 -7.92 -5.37
C LEU A 27 -2.55 -7.79 -4.05
N PHE A 28 -1.81 -7.63 -2.95
CA PHE A 28 -2.41 -7.37 -1.64
C PHE A 28 -3.20 -6.06 -1.62
N VAL A 29 -2.64 -4.96 -2.15
CA VAL A 29 -3.35 -3.66 -2.21
C VAL A 29 -4.65 -3.76 -3.02
N VAL A 30 -4.65 -4.54 -4.11
CA VAL A 30 -5.87 -4.81 -4.89
C VAL A 30 -6.89 -5.62 -4.08
N GLY A 31 -6.49 -6.75 -3.50
CA GLY A 31 -7.38 -7.59 -2.69
C GLY A 31 -7.90 -6.85 -1.46
N HIS A 32 -7.04 -6.06 -0.81
CA HIS A 32 -7.39 -5.21 0.32
C HIS A 32 -8.42 -4.14 -0.09
N LEU A 33 -8.27 -3.53 -1.28
CA LEU A 33 -9.24 -2.58 -1.80
C LEU A 33 -10.60 -3.24 -2.01
N LEU A 34 -10.64 -4.41 -2.66
CA LEU A 34 -11.87 -5.16 -2.88
C LEU A 34 -12.58 -5.53 -1.57
N GLY A 35 -11.81 -5.91 -0.54
CA GLY A 35 -12.36 -6.14 0.80
C GLY A 35 -12.95 -4.87 1.43
N ASN A 36 -12.27 -3.74 1.31
CA ASN A 36 -12.74 -2.45 1.87
C ASN A 36 -13.94 -1.88 1.11
N LEU A 37 -14.03 -2.06 -0.21
CA LEU A 37 -15.17 -1.60 -1.02
C LEU A 37 -16.49 -2.27 -0.62
N GLN A 38 -16.45 -3.40 0.10
CA GLN A 38 -17.65 -3.99 0.70
C GLN A 38 -18.35 -3.06 1.70
N ILE A 39 -17.70 -1.99 2.16
CA ILE A 39 -18.37 -0.95 2.96
C ILE A 39 -19.62 -0.43 2.25
N PHE A 40 -19.58 -0.28 0.91
CA PHE A 40 -20.70 0.18 0.11
C PHE A 40 -21.83 -0.85 -0.07
N LEU A 41 -21.58 -2.10 0.33
CA LEU A 41 -22.57 -3.19 0.33
C LEU A 41 -23.28 -3.33 1.69
N GLY A 42 -23.07 -2.37 2.60
CA GLY A 42 -23.72 -2.29 3.91
C GLY A 42 -22.96 -2.98 5.04
N ALA A 43 -23.30 -2.59 6.27
CA ALA A 43 -22.60 -2.98 7.50
C ALA A 43 -22.46 -4.50 7.67
N GLU A 44 -23.54 -5.26 7.40
CA GLU A 44 -23.51 -6.72 7.53
C GLU A 44 -22.47 -7.38 6.62
N THR A 45 -22.31 -6.89 5.39
CA THR A 45 -21.40 -7.50 4.41
C THR A 45 -19.95 -7.37 4.85
N ILE A 46 -19.52 -6.16 5.21
CA ILE A 46 -18.15 -5.92 5.65
C ILE A 46 -17.85 -6.51 7.04
N ASN A 47 -18.81 -6.49 7.97
CA ASN A 47 -18.63 -7.11 9.30
C ASN A 47 -18.53 -8.63 9.20
N ARG A 48 -19.33 -9.27 8.33
CA ARG A 48 -19.21 -10.70 8.04
C ARG A 48 -17.85 -11.03 7.44
N TYR A 49 -17.37 -10.23 6.49
CA TYR A 49 -16.06 -10.41 5.88
C TYR A 49 -14.92 -10.26 6.91
N GLY A 50 -14.97 -9.21 7.74
CA GLY A 50 -14.01 -9.01 8.84
C GLY A 50 -13.99 -10.18 9.82
N HIS A 51 -15.18 -10.66 10.22
CA HIS A 51 -15.29 -11.84 11.09
C HIS A 51 -14.72 -13.10 10.43
N PHE A 52 -15.02 -13.35 9.16
CA PHE A 52 -14.47 -14.49 8.41
C PHE A 52 -12.93 -14.47 8.44
N LEU A 53 -12.30 -13.32 8.19
CA LEU A 53 -10.84 -13.21 8.23
C LEU A 53 -10.28 -13.48 9.62
N GLN A 54 -10.89 -12.92 10.67
CA GLN A 54 -10.42 -13.07 12.05
C GLN A 54 -10.67 -14.47 12.63
N ALA A 55 -11.70 -15.18 12.15
CA ALA A 55 -11.97 -16.56 12.51
C ALA A 55 -10.93 -17.53 11.90
N ASN A 56 -10.41 -17.23 10.71
CA ASN A 56 -9.44 -18.06 10.00
C ASN A 56 -7.99 -17.68 10.31
N LYS A 57 -7.59 -17.79 11.58
CA LYS A 57 -6.26 -17.37 12.06
C LYS A 57 -5.09 -18.07 11.36
N GLU A 58 -5.28 -19.32 10.94
CA GLU A 58 -4.25 -20.11 10.24
C GLU A 58 -3.95 -19.58 8.83
N ILE A 59 -4.87 -18.84 8.22
CA ILE A 59 -4.65 -18.17 6.93
C ILE A 59 -4.16 -16.74 7.19
N LEU A 60 -4.74 -16.06 8.18
CA LEU A 60 -4.48 -14.65 8.47
C LEU A 60 -3.05 -14.39 8.93
N TRP A 61 -2.49 -15.22 9.83
CA TRP A 61 -1.14 -14.99 10.36
C TRP A 61 -0.03 -15.21 9.33
N PRO A 62 -0.04 -16.29 8.53
CA PRO A 62 0.91 -16.43 7.43
C PRO A 62 0.82 -15.26 6.43
N ALA A 63 -0.39 -14.80 6.10
CA ALA A 63 -0.55 -13.63 5.25
C ALA A 63 0.08 -12.37 5.87
N ARG A 64 -0.16 -12.10 7.17
CA ARG A 64 0.44 -10.96 7.89
C ARG A 64 1.96 -11.03 7.93
N LEU A 65 2.52 -12.17 8.34
CA LEU A 65 3.98 -12.35 8.43
C LEU A 65 4.63 -12.27 7.05
N GLY A 66 4.01 -12.87 6.04
CA GLY A 66 4.45 -12.80 4.65
C GLY A 66 4.46 -11.37 4.10
N LEU A 67 3.41 -10.59 4.39
CA LEU A 67 3.34 -9.18 3.98
C LEU A 67 4.37 -8.32 4.70
N LEU A 68 4.56 -8.51 6.01
CA LEU A 68 5.59 -7.80 6.77
C LEU A 68 6.99 -8.12 6.23
N ALA A 69 7.27 -9.39 5.93
CA ALA A 69 8.51 -9.80 5.29
C ALA A 69 8.67 -9.17 3.90
N ALA A 70 7.59 -9.15 3.09
CA ALA A 70 7.61 -8.54 1.77
C ALA A 70 7.90 -7.03 1.84
N VAL A 71 7.24 -6.28 2.73
CA VAL A 71 7.51 -4.85 2.95
C VAL A 71 8.96 -4.64 3.38
N ALA A 72 9.46 -5.41 4.36
CA ALA A 72 10.82 -5.28 4.86
C ALA A 72 11.87 -5.55 3.76
N LEU A 73 11.70 -6.64 3.01
CA LEU A 73 12.60 -7.00 1.91
C LEU A 73 12.52 -6.00 0.75
N HIS A 74 11.33 -5.46 0.48
CA HIS A 74 11.12 -4.44 -0.56
C HIS A 74 11.87 -3.15 -0.22
N ILE A 75 11.69 -2.64 1.01
CA ILE A 75 12.37 -1.43 1.50
C ILE A 75 13.88 -1.66 1.58
N TRP A 76 14.32 -2.80 2.14
CA TRP A 76 15.73 -3.15 2.21
C TRP A 76 16.39 -3.14 0.83
N SER A 77 15.76 -3.77 -0.17
CA SER A 77 16.27 -3.81 -1.55
C SER A 77 16.32 -2.39 -2.14
N ALA A 78 15.30 -1.56 -1.89
CA ALA A 78 15.24 -0.18 -2.36
C ALA A 78 16.36 0.70 -1.79
N VAL A 79 16.59 0.60 -0.49
CA VAL A 79 17.66 1.34 0.19
C VAL A 79 19.02 0.88 -0.30
N LYS A 80 19.26 -0.43 -0.37
CA LYS A 80 20.56 -0.97 -0.82
C LYS A 80 20.86 -0.61 -2.27
N LEU A 81 19.92 -0.79 -3.19
CA LEU A 81 20.12 -0.40 -4.59
C LEU A 81 20.31 1.12 -4.74
N SER A 82 19.62 1.93 -3.95
CA SER A 82 19.80 3.39 -3.97
C SER A 82 21.17 3.81 -3.46
N ALA A 83 21.67 3.16 -2.40
CA ALA A 83 23.03 3.38 -1.90
C ALA A 83 24.09 2.98 -2.93
N GLU A 84 23.96 1.79 -3.54
CA GLU A 84 24.88 1.32 -4.58
C GLU A 84 24.89 2.23 -5.81
N ASN A 85 23.72 2.71 -6.24
CA ASN A 85 23.62 3.67 -7.34
C ASN A 85 24.31 5.01 -7.03
N LYS A 86 24.31 5.42 -5.75
CA LYS A 86 25.00 6.64 -5.29
C LYS A 86 26.50 6.42 -5.21
N GLU A 87 26.96 5.30 -4.65
CA GLU A 87 28.38 4.94 -4.56
C GLU A 87 29.02 4.77 -5.93
N ALA A 88 28.28 4.23 -6.91
CA ALA A 88 28.72 4.12 -8.30
C ALA A 88 28.88 5.50 -9.01
N ARG A 89 28.50 6.61 -8.37
CA ARG A 89 28.60 7.97 -8.92
C ARG A 89 29.28 8.92 -7.91
N PRO A 90 30.60 8.79 -7.72
CA PRO A 90 31.34 9.62 -6.76
C PRO A 90 31.44 11.09 -7.18
N MET A 91 31.43 11.37 -8.49
CA MET A 91 31.42 12.74 -9.04
C MET A 91 30.01 13.07 -9.57
N PRO A 92 29.38 14.18 -9.13
CA PRO A 92 28.10 14.62 -9.68
C PRO A 92 28.24 15.10 -11.12
N TYR A 93 27.13 15.09 -11.87
CA TYR A 93 27.10 15.62 -13.24
C TYR A 93 27.42 17.12 -13.24
N ALA A 94 28.32 17.55 -14.12
CA ALA A 94 28.68 18.95 -14.29
C ALA A 94 27.47 19.80 -14.72
N ASP A 95 26.67 19.28 -15.66
CA ASP A 95 25.38 19.82 -16.06
C ASP A 95 24.27 18.84 -15.72
N TRP A 96 23.30 19.28 -14.91
CA TRP A 96 22.17 18.45 -14.52
C TRP A 96 20.97 18.67 -15.44
N ASN A 97 20.92 17.91 -16.55
CA ASN A 97 19.79 17.86 -17.46
C ASN A 97 19.32 16.40 -17.68
N PRO A 98 18.40 15.87 -16.86
CA PRO A 98 17.98 14.48 -16.94
C PRO A 98 17.15 14.20 -18.20
N THR A 99 17.70 13.42 -19.13
CA THR A 99 17.08 13.09 -20.43
C THR A 99 16.14 11.88 -20.39
N VAL A 100 16.40 10.91 -19.49
CA VAL A 100 15.64 9.63 -19.44
C VAL A 100 14.92 9.42 -18.10
N ALA A 101 15.47 9.91 -16.99
CA ALA A 101 14.89 9.67 -15.66
C ALA A 101 13.72 10.64 -15.38
N SER A 102 12.51 10.10 -15.25
CA SER A 102 11.32 10.88 -14.87
C SER A 102 11.37 11.37 -13.43
N TYR A 103 10.58 12.41 -13.10
CA TYR A 103 10.49 12.94 -11.72
C TYR A 103 10.15 11.82 -10.71
N ALA A 104 9.14 11.04 -11.00
CA ALA A 104 8.73 9.95 -10.12
C ALA A 104 9.84 8.90 -9.94
N SER A 105 10.58 8.55 -11.00
CA SER A 105 11.74 7.66 -10.89
C SER A 105 12.80 8.19 -9.94
N ARG A 106 13.02 9.52 -9.93
CA ARG A 106 14.00 10.18 -9.06
C ARG A 106 13.55 10.23 -7.60
N THR A 107 12.25 10.28 -7.37
CA THR A 107 11.66 10.32 -6.02
C THR A 107 11.15 8.98 -5.51
N MET A 108 11.41 7.86 -6.22
CA MET A 108 10.86 6.54 -5.86
C MET A 108 11.15 6.13 -4.42
N LEU A 109 12.41 6.24 -3.97
CA LEU A 109 12.77 5.90 -2.60
C LEU A 109 12.01 6.76 -1.58
N MET A 110 11.95 8.07 -1.79
CA MET A 110 11.27 9.00 -0.88
C MET A 110 9.76 8.72 -0.83
N SER A 111 9.12 8.53 -1.99
CA SER A 111 7.71 8.16 -2.06
C SER A 111 7.43 6.85 -1.30
N GLY A 112 8.29 5.85 -1.45
CA GLY A 112 8.16 4.56 -0.76
C GLY A 112 8.33 4.68 0.75
N LEU A 113 9.27 5.50 1.23
CA LEU A 113 9.44 5.74 2.67
C LEU A 113 8.26 6.49 3.28
N ILE A 114 7.67 7.46 2.57
CA ILE A 114 6.46 8.14 3.04
C ILE A 114 5.28 7.17 3.07
N VAL A 115 5.13 6.31 2.06
CA VAL A 115 4.14 5.22 2.08
C VAL A 115 4.37 4.27 3.25
N ALA A 116 5.61 3.95 3.60
CA ALA A 116 5.90 3.11 4.77
C ALA A 116 5.45 3.75 6.09
N VAL A 117 5.65 5.07 6.26
CA VAL A 117 5.11 5.81 7.41
C VAL A 117 3.58 5.77 7.44
N PHE A 118 2.93 5.93 6.29
CA PHE A 118 1.49 5.77 6.17
C PHE A 118 1.04 4.35 6.58
N VAL A 119 1.73 3.31 6.14
CA VAL A 119 1.41 1.91 6.50
C VAL A 119 1.51 1.71 8.01
N ILE A 120 2.52 2.27 8.68
CA ILE A 120 2.64 2.21 10.15
C ILE A 120 1.42 2.87 10.80
N TYR A 121 1.08 4.10 10.40
CA TYR A 121 -0.11 4.78 10.92
C TYR A 121 -1.39 3.97 10.65
N HIS A 122 -1.54 3.43 9.45
CA HIS A 122 -2.69 2.62 9.05
C HIS A 122 -2.85 1.37 9.92
N LEU A 123 -1.76 0.64 10.18
CA LEU A 123 -1.76 -0.51 11.07
C LEU A 123 -2.10 -0.11 12.51
N LEU A 124 -1.52 0.98 13.01
CA LEU A 124 -1.84 1.48 14.34
C LEU A 124 -3.33 1.88 14.45
N HIS A 125 -3.89 2.48 13.39
CA HIS A 125 -5.24 3.02 13.38
C HIS A 125 -6.31 1.94 13.32
N PHE A 126 -6.21 0.98 12.39
CA PHE A 126 -7.27 -0.02 12.14
C PHE A 126 -6.91 -1.45 12.55
N THR A 127 -5.63 -1.80 12.65
CA THR A 127 -5.22 -3.15 13.08
C THR A 127 -5.00 -3.23 14.58
N VAL A 128 -4.21 -2.31 15.12
CA VAL A 128 -3.95 -2.20 16.57
C VAL A 128 -5.06 -1.42 17.27
N GLN A 129 -5.78 -0.57 16.53
CA GLN A 129 -6.90 0.22 17.06
C GLN A 129 -6.47 1.17 18.19
N ALA A 130 -5.29 1.77 18.03
CA ALA A 130 -4.70 2.66 19.01
C ALA A 130 -5.54 3.94 19.15
N LYS A 131 -6.29 4.04 20.26
CA LYS A 131 -7.17 5.18 20.58
C LYS A 131 -6.44 6.53 20.55
N SER A 132 -5.16 6.57 20.92
CA SER A 132 -4.37 7.80 20.98
C SER A 132 -4.14 8.50 19.63
N ILE A 133 -4.31 7.78 18.50
CA ILE A 133 -4.02 8.32 17.17
C ILE A 133 -5.25 8.43 16.26
N ASN A 134 -6.41 7.92 16.71
CA ASN A 134 -7.61 7.88 15.86
C ASN A 134 -8.33 9.23 15.77
N LEU A 135 -8.04 10.17 16.68
CA LEU A 135 -8.62 11.52 16.73
C LEU A 135 -10.16 11.56 16.89
N THR A 136 -10.81 10.43 17.13
CA THR A 136 -12.28 10.36 17.30
C THR A 136 -12.70 10.35 18.76
N GLY A 137 -11.77 10.08 19.68
CA GLY A 137 -12.06 9.91 21.11
C GLY A 137 -12.78 8.58 21.44
N GLN A 138 -13.14 7.79 20.44
CA GLN A 138 -13.83 6.51 20.61
C GLN A 138 -12.85 5.36 20.69
N ASP A 139 -13.22 4.32 21.42
CA ASP A 139 -12.44 3.08 21.51
C ASP A 139 -12.97 2.08 20.47
N PHE A 140 -12.20 1.90 19.39
CA PHE A 140 -12.62 1.01 18.31
C PHE A 140 -12.70 -0.45 18.76
N VAL A 141 -11.89 -0.86 19.75
CA VAL A 141 -11.87 -2.25 20.25
C VAL A 141 -13.23 -2.64 20.85
N ALA A 142 -13.94 -1.68 21.42
CA ALA A 142 -15.24 -1.87 22.02
C ALA A 142 -16.39 -1.99 21.00
N PHE A 143 -16.15 -1.72 19.71
CA PHE A 143 -17.21 -1.74 18.71
C PHE A 143 -17.64 -3.17 18.39
N GLN A 144 -18.92 -3.44 18.65
CA GLN A 144 -19.57 -4.70 18.32
C GLN A 144 -20.88 -4.45 17.55
N ASP A 145 -21.15 -5.31 16.58
CA ASP A 145 -22.40 -5.30 15.84
C ASP A 145 -23.50 -6.04 16.61
N ALA A 146 -24.74 -6.00 16.11
CA ALA A 146 -25.88 -6.66 16.74
C ALA A 146 -25.74 -8.19 16.89
N LYS A 147 -24.74 -8.81 16.26
CA LYS A 147 -24.44 -10.24 16.32
C LYS A 147 -23.23 -10.53 17.23
N GLY A 148 -22.72 -9.54 17.96
CA GLY A 148 -21.56 -9.66 18.84
C GLY A 148 -20.22 -9.81 18.11
N ARG A 149 -20.18 -9.55 16.79
CA ARG A 149 -18.92 -9.52 16.02
C ARG A 149 -18.31 -8.13 16.14
N HIS A 150 -17.01 -8.01 15.94
CA HIS A 150 -16.37 -6.70 15.87
C HIS A 150 -16.95 -5.87 14.70
N ASP A 151 -17.37 -4.64 14.98
CA ASP A 151 -18.06 -3.78 14.01
C ASP A 151 -17.06 -2.95 13.18
N VAL A 152 -16.56 -3.59 12.12
CA VAL A 152 -15.64 -2.99 11.15
C VAL A 152 -16.29 -1.83 10.40
N TYR A 153 -17.59 -1.90 10.10
CA TYR A 153 -18.33 -0.82 9.45
C TYR A 153 -18.32 0.44 10.31
N ARG A 154 -18.76 0.33 11.57
CA ARG A 154 -18.73 1.47 12.51
C ARG A 154 -17.33 2.00 12.69
N MET A 155 -16.32 1.13 12.79
CA MET A 155 -14.91 1.53 12.91
C MET A 155 -14.46 2.39 11.73
N MET A 156 -14.70 1.93 10.49
CA MET A 156 -14.32 2.67 9.28
C MET A 156 -15.06 4.00 9.16
N VAL A 157 -16.39 4.00 9.35
CA VAL A 157 -17.19 5.23 9.27
C VAL A 157 -16.75 6.22 10.34
N THR A 158 -16.55 5.78 11.59
CA THR A 158 -16.15 6.65 12.69
C THR A 158 -14.76 7.25 12.43
N GLY A 159 -13.79 6.42 12.02
CA GLY A 159 -12.44 6.88 11.69
C GLY A 159 -12.42 7.88 10.55
N PHE A 160 -13.13 7.62 9.45
CA PHE A 160 -13.18 8.50 8.29
C PHE A 160 -14.15 9.69 8.42
N SER A 161 -14.96 9.74 9.48
CA SER A 161 -15.74 10.93 9.81
C SER A 161 -14.87 12.07 10.31
N HIS A 162 -13.65 11.79 10.81
CA HIS A 162 -12.73 12.83 11.23
C HIS A 162 -11.99 13.44 10.03
N PRO A 163 -12.16 14.76 9.73
CA PRO A 163 -11.64 15.36 8.50
C PRO A 163 -10.13 15.25 8.33
N LEU A 164 -9.36 15.41 9.41
CA LEU A 164 -7.90 15.29 9.35
C LEU A 164 -7.42 13.87 9.04
N VAL A 165 -8.13 12.86 9.55
CA VAL A 165 -7.81 11.45 9.29
C VAL A 165 -8.08 11.17 7.81
N SER A 166 -9.26 11.54 7.32
CA SER A 166 -9.63 11.35 5.91
C SER A 166 -8.70 12.10 4.96
N ALA A 167 -8.36 13.36 5.24
CA ALA A 167 -7.40 14.11 4.44
C ALA A 167 -6.01 13.44 4.40
N PHE A 168 -5.53 12.93 5.53
CA PHE A 168 -4.27 12.19 5.60
C PHE A 168 -4.30 10.92 4.75
N TYR A 169 -5.37 10.12 4.84
CA TYR A 169 -5.54 8.92 4.02
C TYR A 169 -5.62 9.25 2.52
N ILE A 170 -6.34 10.31 2.13
CA ILE A 170 -6.46 10.74 0.72
C ILE A 170 -5.08 11.15 0.17
N LEU A 171 -4.32 11.95 0.92
CA LEU A 171 -2.95 12.34 0.54
C LEU A 171 -2.04 11.12 0.41
N ALA A 172 -2.09 10.20 1.39
CA ALA A 172 -1.29 8.99 1.37
C ALA A 172 -1.63 8.08 0.18
N MET A 173 -2.91 7.97 -0.19
CA MET A 173 -3.33 7.25 -1.38
C MET A 173 -2.83 7.93 -2.67
N GLY A 174 -2.77 9.26 -2.71
CA GLY A 174 -2.16 9.98 -3.83
C GLY A 174 -0.68 9.65 -4.00
N LEU A 175 0.07 9.59 -2.89
CA LEU A 175 1.48 9.19 -2.91
C LEU A 175 1.65 7.70 -3.29
N LEU A 176 0.78 6.82 -2.80
CA LEU A 176 0.76 5.41 -3.20
C LEU A 176 0.45 5.28 -4.70
N CYS A 177 -0.48 6.07 -5.24
CA CYS A 177 -0.79 6.10 -6.67
C CYS A 177 0.46 6.44 -7.50
N LEU A 178 1.18 7.50 -7.14
CA LEU A 178 2.44 7.87 -7.79
C LEU A 178 3.49 6.76 -7.67
N HIS A 179 3.58 6.12 -6.50
CA HIS A 179 4.50 5.01 -6.27
C HIS A 179 4.17 3.81 -7.16
N LEU A 180 2.89 3.41 -7.24
CA LEU A 180 2.43 2.26 -8.03
C LEU A 180 2.49 2.52 -9.54
N SER A 181 2.16 3.73 -9.99
CA SER A 181 2.14 4.08 -11.42
C SER A 181 3.51 3.94 -12.08
N HIS A 182 4.58 4.01 -11.30
CA HIS A 182 5.97 3.78 -11.74
C HIS A 182 6.51 2.43 -11.28
N GLY A 183 6.23 2.02 -10.04
CA GLY A 183 6.71 0.79 -9.44
C GLY A 183 6.26 -0.46 -10.20
N ALA A 184 5.00 -0.52 -10.65
CA ALA A 184 4.49 -1.67 -11.40
C ALA A 184 5.17 -1.83 -12.77
N GLY A 185 5.41 -0.72 -13.49
CA GLY A 185 6.17 -0.75 -14.74
C GLY A 185 7.63 -1.18 -14.54
N ALA A 186 8.29 -0.68 -13.50
CA ALA A 186 9.66 -1.04 -13.13
C ALA A 186 9.79 -2.51 -12.67
N MET A 187 8.75 -3.05 -12.03
CA MET A 187 8.66 -4.45 -11.67
C MET A 187 8.67 -5.35 -12.93
N PHE A 188 7.84 -5.05 -13.93
CA PHE A 188 7.84 -5.82 -15.19
C PHE A 188 9.17 -5.74 -15.93
N GLN A 189 9.85 -4.60 -15.88
CA GLN A 189 11.21 -4.46 -16.40
C GLN A 189 12.20 -5.38 -15.67
N SER A 190 12.11 -5.42 -14.33
CA SER A 190 13.03 -6.22 -13.51
C SER A 190 12.80 -7.73 -13.67
N LEU A 191 11.58 -8.15 -13.98
CA LEU A 191 11.23 -9.55 -14.30
C LEU A 191 11.53 -9.93 -15.76
N GLY A 192 11.97 -8.98 -16.59
CA GLY A 192 12.30 -9.22 -18.00
C GLY A 192 11.10 -9.30 -18.95
N TRP A 193 9.89 -8.94 -18.50
CA TRP A 193 8.68 -8.96 -19.33
C TRP A 193 8.51 -7.71 -20.19
N LYS A 194 9.27 -6.66 -19.90
CA LYS A 194 9.23 -5.39 -20.64
C LYS A 194 10.24 -5.41 -21.79
N ASN A 195 9.73 -5.18 -23.00
CA ASN A 195 10.49 -4.98 -24.24
C ASN A 195 9.82 -3.89 -25.09
N ASP A 196 10.36 -3.58 -26.27
CA ASP A 196 9.86 -2.49 -27.13
C ASP A 196 8.42 -2.70 -27.61
N VAL A 197 7.95 -3.95 -27.66
CA VAL A 197 6.59 -4.31 -28.09
C VAL A 197 5.60 -4.16 -26.94
N TYR A 198 5.87 -4.78 -25.80
CA TYR A 198 4.93 -4.83 -24.67
C TYR A 198 5.08 -3.66 -23.68
N GLY A 199 6.21 -2.97 -23.69
CA GLY A 199 6.54 -1.93 -22.72
C GLY A 199 5.54 -0.79 -22.65
N PRO A 200 5.10 -0.20 -23.79
CA PRO A 200 4.09 0.86 -23.77
C PRO A 200 2.76 0.40 -23.16
N SER A 201 2.35 -0.85 -23.40
CA SER A 201 1.11 -1.43 -22.86
C SER A 201 1.23 -1.66 -21.35
N LEU A 202 2.35 -2.23 -20.89
CA LEU A 202 2.60 -2.49 -19.47
C LEU A 202 2.68 -1.18 -18.65
N ASP A 203 3.30 -0.13 -19.19
CA ASP A 203 3.35 1.18 -18.54
C ASP A 203 1.96 1.84 -18.48
N ARG A 204 1.15 1.66 -19.53
CA ARG A 204 -0.25 2.12 -19.52
C ARG A 204 -1.05 1.36 -18.47
N PHE A 205 -0.92 0.04 -18.41
CA PHE A 205 -1.56 -0.78 -17.39
C PHE A 205 -1.18 -0.33 -15.98
N ALA A 206 0.11 -0.12 -15.70
CA ALA A 206 0.59 0.35 -14.40
C ALA A 206 -0.09 1.67 -13.97
N LYS A 207 -0.19 2.64 -14.88
CA LYS A 207 -0.86 3.93 -14.63
C LYS A 207 -2.36 3.77 -14.41
N VAL A 208 -3.04 3.02 -15.27
CA VAL A 208 -4.49 2.79 -15.17
C VAL A 208 -4.83 2.08 -13.87
N ALA A 209 -4.11 1.01 -13.55
CA ALA A 209 -4.32 0.26 -12.32
C ALA A 209 -4.07 1.12 -11.07
N ALA A 210 -3.00 1.93 -11.05
CA ALA A 210 -2.73 2.86 -9.96
C ALA A 210 -3.87 3.87 -9.76
N TRP A 211 -4.40 4.44 -10.85
CA TRP A 211 -5.54 5.36 -10.80
C TRP A 211 -6.83 4.70 -10.30
N LEU A 212 -7.14 3.48 -10.76
CA LEU A 212 -8.31 2.75 -10.29
C LEU A 212 -8.20 2.43 -8.78
N ILE A 213 -7.01 2.01 -8.33
CA ILE A 213 -6.73 1.77 -6.91
C ILE A 213 -6.92 3.06 -6.10
N PHE A 214 -6.36 4.17 -6.57
CA PHE A 214 -6.50 5.47 -5.93
C PHE A 214 -7.97 5.88 -5.78
N LEU A 215 -8.73 5.85 -6.89
CA LEU A 215 -10.13 6.24 -6.89
C LEU A 215 -10.97 5.34 -5.98
N GLY A 216 -10.73 4.03 -5.98
CA GLY A 216 -11.44 3.09 -5.11
C GLY A 216 -11.16 3.30 -3.63
N TYR A 217 -9.90 3.57 -3.23
CA TYR A 217 -9.61 3.85 -1.81
C TYR A 217 -10.14 5.21 -1.39
N VAL A 218 -10.01 6.23 -2.23
CA VAL A 218 -10.40 7.62 -1.94
C VAL A 218 -11.93 7.79 -1.91
N SER A 219 -12.68 6.98 -2.65
CA SER A 219 -14.14 7.03 -2.60
C SER A 219 -14.69 6.74 -1.21
N ILE A 220 -14.01 5.93 -0.40
CA ILE A 220 -14.44 5.55 0.96
C ILE A 220 -14.44 6.77 1.91
N PRO A 221 -13.31 7.44 2.21
CA PRO A 221 -13.29 8.59 3.10
C PRO A 221 -14.11 9.76 2.55
N ILE A 222 -14.14 9.98 1.23
CA ILE A 222 -14.98 11.02 0.63
C ILE A 222 -16.46 10.74 0.89
N ALA A 223 -16.94 9.52 0.62
CA ALA A 223 -18.34 9.17 0.86
C ALA A 223 -18.72 9.35 2.33
N VAL A 224 -17.85 8.92 3.26
CA VAL A 224 -18.09 9.09 4.70
C VAL A 224 -18.15 10.56 5.10
N LEU A 225 -17.22 11.40 4.62
CA LEU A 225 -17.26 12.85 4.86
C LEU A 225 -18.52 13.52 4.29
N LEU A 226 -19.09 12.98 3.21
CA LEU A 226 -20.36 13.42 2.63
C LEU A 226 -21.60 12.84 3.35
N GLY A 227 -21.40 12.09 4.44
CA GLY A 227 -22.46 11.61 5.32
C GLY A 227 -22.89 10.15 5.08
N TYR A 228 -22.18 9.38 4.26
CA TYR A 228 -22.39 7.94 4.15
C TYR A 228 -22.12 7.26 5.49
N GLY A 229 -23.04 6.41 5.96
CA GLY A 229 -22.87 5.65 7.18
C GLY A 229 -23.08 6.42 8.47
N LYS A 230 -23.49 7.71 8.43
CA LYS A 230 -23.61 8.60 9.61
C LYS A 230 -24.45 8.02 10.75
N GLU A 231 -25.39 7.13 10.44
CA GLU A 231 -26.21 6.40 11.40
C GLU A 231 -25.40 5.48 12.33
N ALA A 232 -24.23 4.98 11.89
CA ALA A 232 -23.37 4.11 12.69
C ALA A 232 -22.52 4.87 13.72
N VAL A 233 -22.40 6.20 13.60
CA VAL A 233 -21.63 7.05 14.52
C VAL A 233 -22.46 7.53 15.72
N LYS A 234 -23.79 7.37 15.65
CA LYS A 234 -24.73 7.67 16.74
C LYS A 234 -24.60 6.66 17.89
#